data_AF-A0A522LKI9-F1
#
_entry.id   AF-A0A522LKI9-F1
#
_cell.length_a   1.000
_cell.length_b   1.000
_cell.length_c   1.000
_cell.angle_alpha   90.00
_cell.angle_beta   90.00
_cell.angle_gamma   90.00
#
_symmetry.space_group_name_H-M   'P 1'
#
loop_
_entity.id
_entity.type
_entity.pdbx_description
1 polymer ?
#
loop_
_entity_poly.entity_id
_entity_poly.type
_entity_poly.pdbx_seq_one_letter_code
_entity_poly.pdbx_strand_id
1 'polypeptide(L)'
;MEKESKLELKKKLFDLLNKEALKRGSFTLSSGKQSGYYLDGRVITLSPQGAYLAASIILDMISSRNLDAAGGPTLGADPIVGALAALSYLNNRPI
;
A
#
# COMPACT_ATOMS: atom_id res chain seq x y z
N MET A 1 -15.12 -2.25 16.53
CA MET A 1 -13.65 -2.04 16.43
C MET A 1 -13.42 -0.54 16.44
N GLU A 2 -12.59 -0.04 17.35
CA GLU A 2 -12.13 1.36 17.27
C GLU A 2 -11.40 1.58 15.94
N LYS A 3 -11.64 2.73 15.32
CA LYS A 3 -11.00 3.09 14.07
C LYS A 3 -9.55 3.46 14.38
N GLU A 4 -8.59 2.69 13.86
CA GLU A 4 -7.17 2.99 14.07
C GLU A 4 -6.81 4.35 13.48
N SER A 5 -5.96 5.11 14.16
CA SER A 5 -5.51 6.40 13.64
C SER A 5 -4.61 6.21 12.41
N LYS A 6 -4.60 7.19 11.50
CA LYS A 6 -3.71 7.23 10.34
C LYS A 6 -2.24 6.98 10.72
N LEU A 7 -1.82 7.51 11.87
CA LEU A 7 -0.44 7.37 12.35
C LEU A 7 -0.12 5.92 12.71
N GLU A 8 -1.04 5.23 13.40
CA GLU A 8 -0.88 3.82 13.77
C GLU A 8 -0.85 2.93 12.52
N LEU A 9 -1.73 3.16 11.55
CA LEU A 9 -1.72 2.42 10.28
C LEU A 9 -0.38 2.58 9.54
N LYS A 10 0.13 3.80 9.46
CA LYS A 10 1.44 4.08 8.83
C LYS A 10 2.59 3.40 9.57
N LYS A 11 2.56 3.39 10.90
CA LYS A 11 3.57 2.72 11.72
C LYS A 11 3.58 1.21 11.46
N LYS A 12 2.42 0.57 11.50
CA LYS A 12 2.29 -0.88 11.18
C LYS A 12 2.78 -1.19 9.76
N LEU A 13 2.45 -0.35 8.79
CA LEU A 13 2.90 -0.54 7.40
C LEU A 13 4.42 -0.39 7.30
N PHE A 14 5.01 0.60 7.99
CA PHE A 14 6.45 0.79 8.04
C PHE A 14 7.18 -0.41 8.66
N ASP A 15 6.68 -0.92 9.78
CA ASP A 15 7.25 -2.10 10.44
C ASP A 15 7.19 -3.32 9.53
N LEU A 16 6.07 -3.52 8.82
CA LEU A 16 5.89 -4.60 7.87
C LEU A 16 6.82 -4.47 6.65
N LEU A 17 6.96 -3.26 6.08
CA LEU A 17 7.87 -2.97 4.98
C LEU A 17 9.33 -3.27 5.36
N ASN A 18 9.76 -2.84 6.54
CA ASN A 18 11.12 -3.10 7.03
C ASN A 18 11.39 -4.59 7.24
N LYS A 19 10.39 -5.32 7.74
CA LYS A 19 10.53 -6.75 8.05
C LYS A 19 10.53 -7.61 6.79
N GLU A 20 9.66 -7.31 5.81
CA GLU A 20 9.34 -8.26 4.73
C GLU A 20 9.69 -7.79 3.32
N ALA A 21 9.76 -6.48 3.09
CA ALA A 21 9.97 -5.93 1.74
C ALA A 21 11.36 -5.31 1.52
N LEU A 22 12.00 -4.82 2.58
CA LEU A 22 13.31 -4.18 2.50
C LEU A 22 14.43 -5.21 2.45
N LYS A 23 15.17 -5.22 1.34
CA LYS A 23 16.38 -6.04 1.15
C LYS A 23 17.61 -5.12 1.13
N ARG A 24 18.66 -5.48 1.86
CA ARG A 24 19.95 -4.76 1.89
C ARG A 24 21.02 -5.58 1.16
N GLY A 25 21.88 -4.91 0.41
CA GLY A 25 22.87 -5.55 -0.47
C GLY A 25 23.16 -4.69 -1.69
N SER A 26 23.90 -5.22 -2.66
CA SER A 26 24.18 -4.50 -3.91
C SER A 26 23.16 -4.88 -4.98
N PHE A 27 22.42 -3.89 -5.47
CA PHE A 27 21.39 -4.07 -6.50
C PHE A 27 21.63 -3.12 -7.67
N THR A 28 21.58 -3.65 -8.90
CA THR A 28 21.46 -2.84 -10.11
C THR A 28 19.98 -2.56 -10.37
N LEU A 29 19.58 -1.29 -10.32
CA LEU A 29 18.21 -0.87 -10.61
C LEU A 29 17.93 -0.92 -12.12
N SER A 30 16.65 -0.86 -12.51
CA SER A 30 16.25 -0.77 -13.93
C SER A 30 16.82 0.45 -14.65
N SER A 31 17.23 1.48 -13.90
CA SER A 31 17.94 2.65 -14.42
C SER A 31 19.44 2.43 -14.68
N GLY A 32 19.98 1.25 -14.36
CA GLY A 32 21.41 0.92 -14.41
C GLY A 32 22.21 1.41 -13.19
N LYS A 33 21.62 2.20 -12.30
CA LYS A 33 22.28 2.69 -11.08
C LYS A 33 22.44 1.59 -10.04
N GLN A 34 23.53 1.64 -9.27
CA GLN A 34 23.71 0.80 -8.09
C GLN A 34 22.97 1.36 -6.88
N SER A 35 22.37 0.47 -6.09
CA SER A 35 21.69 0.78 -4.84
C SER A 35 22.11 -0.20 -3.74
N GLY A 36 22.30 0.31 -2.52
CA GLY A 36 22.56 -0.48 -1.32
C GLY A 36 21.32 -1.19 -0.75
N TYR A 37 20.16 -0.98 -1.37
CA TYR A 37 18.90 -1.58 -0.96
C TYR A 37 17.92 -1.73 -2.12
N TYR A 38 16.97 -2.65 -1.94
CA TYR A 38 15.82 -2.86 -2.82
C TYR A 38 14.55 -3.01 -1.97
N LEU A 39 13.48 -2.35 -2.36
CA LEU A 39 12.19 -2.41 -1.67
C LEU A 39 11.17 -3.05 -2.60
N ASP A 40 10.73 -4.28 -2.28
CA ASP A 40 9.70 -4.97 -3.05
C ASP A 40 8.31 -4.77 -2.45
N GLY A 41 7.62 -3.70 -2.86
CA GLY A 41 6.29 -3.38 -2.37
C GLY A 41 5.24 -4.46 -2.67
N ARG A 42 5.45 -5.33 -3.66
CA ARG A 42 4.49 -6.39 -4.05
C ARG A 42 4.30 -7.42 -2.94
N VAL A 43 5.36 -7.74 -2.21
CA VAL A 43 5.30 -8.67 -1.06
C VAL A 43 4.33 -8.15 0.00
N ILE A 44 4.25 -6.83 0.16
CA ILE A 44 3.32 -6.20 1.10
C ILE A 44 1.92 -6.14 0.52
N THR A 45 1.75 -5.66 -0.70
CA THR A 45 0.42 -5.44 -1.29
C THR A 45 -0.29 -6.75 -1.60
N LEU A 46 0.43 -7.86 -1.74
CA LEU A 46 -0.13 -9.22 -1.88
C LEU A 46 -0.32 -9.95 -0.55
N SER A 47 0.05 -9.37 0.59
CA SER A 47 -0.23 -9.96 1.90
C SER A 47 -1.55 -9.44 2.47
N PRO A 48 -2.29 -10.24 3.26
CA PRO A 48 -3.59 -9.81 3.80
C PRO A 48 -3.50 -8.52 4.62
N GLN A 49 -2.51 -8.45 5.53
CA GLN A 49 -2.30 -7.28 6.38
C GLN A 49 -1.80 -6.08 5.57
N GLY A 50 -0.86 -6.28 4.65
CA GLY A 50 -0.28 -5.19 3.88
C GLY A 50 -1.28 -4.56 2.90
N ALA A 51 -2.10 -5.38 2.24
CA ALA A 51 -3.20 -4.93 1.39
C ALA A 51 -4.20 -4.05 2.17
N TYR A 52 -4.63 -4.52 3.36
CA TYR A 52 -5.52 -3.78 4.25
C TYR A 52 -4.92 -2.43 4.67
N LEU A 53 -3.66 -2.42 5.13
CA LEU A 53 -2.99 -1.21 5.58
C LEU A 53 -2.84 -0.19 4.46
N ALA A 54 -2.37 -0.63 3.28
CA ALA A 54 -2.21 0.23 2.12
C ALA A 54 -3.54 0.86 1.69
N ALA A 55 -4.59 0.05 1.50
CA ALA A 55 -5.92 0.52 1.12
C ALA A 55 -6.52 1.48 2.16
N SER A 56 -6.39 1.16 3.46
CA SER A 56 -6.90 2.01 4.55
C SER A 56 -6.22 3.38 4.58
N ILE A 57 -4.90 3.42 4.43
CA ILE A 57 -4.13 4.68 4.39
C ILE A 57 -4.52 5.51 3.16
N ILE A 58 -4.67 4.88 1.99
CA ILE A 58 -5.07 5.58 0.76
C ILE A 58 -6.48 6.16 0.91
N LEU A 59 -7.44 5.38 1.41
CA LEU A 59 -8.81 5.84 1.66
C LEU A 59 -8.86 7.03 2.62
N ASP A 60 -8.04 7.00 3.68
CA ASP A 60 -7.90 8.14 4.59
C ASP A 60 -7.32 9.38 3.87
N MET A 61 -6.29 9.20 3.04
CA MET A 61 -5.65 10.28 2.28
C MET A 61 -6.60 10.97 1.29
N ILE A 62 -7.57 10.23 0.74
CA ILE A 62 -8.55 10.74 -0.23
C ILE A 62 -9.91 11.06 0.40
N SER A 63 -10.04 10.97 1.72
CA SER A 63 -11.32 11.08 2.44
C SER A 63 -12.05 12.42 2.19
N SER A 64 -11.35 13.49 1.86
CA SER A 64 -11.92 14.81 1.54
C SER A 64 -12.23 15.03 0.06
N ARG A 65 -12.01 14.05 -0.82
CA ARG A 65 -12.14 14.20 -2.29
C ARG A 65 -13.31 13.39 -2.85
N ASN A 66 -14.20 14.01 -3.62
CA ASN A 66 -15.17 13.24 -4.42
C ASN A 66 -14.45 12.67 -5.64
N LEU A 67 -14.31 11.34 -5.70
CA LEU A 67 -13.63 10.62 -6.77
C LEU A 67 -14.61 9.61 -7.35
N ASP A 68 -14.58 9.44 -8.67
CA ASP A 68 -15.44 8.48 -9.37
C ASP A 68 -14.75 7.14 -9.66
N ALA A 69 -13.41 7.12 -9.61
CA ALA A 69 -12.60 5.93 -9.89
C ALA A 69 -11.19 6.04 -9.29
N ALA A 70 -10.55 4.88 -9.08
CA ALA A 70 -9.14 4.76 -8.75
C ALA A 70 -8.45 3.75 -9.70
N GLY A 71 -7.22 4.05 -10.11
CA GLY A 71 -6.46 3.19 -11.02
C GLY A 71 -4.95 3.42 -10.93
N GLY A 72 -4.18 2.52 -11.54
CA GLY A 72 -2.73 2.62 -11.60
C GLY A 72 -2.10 1.60 -12.55
N PRO A 73 -0.76 1.62 -12.72
CA PRO A 73 -0.06 0.66 -13.56
C PRO A 73 -0.24 -0.78 -13.06
N THR A 74 -0.51 -1.71 -13.98
CA THR A 74 -0.75 -3.13 -13.69
C THR A 74 0.42 -3.81 -12.97
N LEU A 75 0.18 -5.00 -12.40
CA LEU A 75 1.06 -5.80 -11.53
C LEU A 75 1.33 -5.19 -10.16
N GLY A 76 1.63 -3.89 -10.10
CA GLY A 76 1.90 -3.18 -8.85
C GLY A 76 0.64 -2.62 -8.20
N ALA A 77 -0.19 -1.94 -8.99
CA ALA A 77 -1.39 -1.27 -8.47
C ALA A 77 -2.58 -2.22 -8.31
N ASP A 78 -2.69 -3.29 -9.11
CA ASP A 78 -3.83 -4.22 -9.11
C ASP A 78 -4.22 -4.72 -7.70
N PRO A 79 -3.31 -5.24 -6.85
CA PRO A 79 -3.68 -5.67 -5.50
C PRO A 79 -4.10 -4.51 -4.58
N ILE A 80 -3.54 -3.31 -4.79
CA ILE A 80 -3.88 -2.11 -4.02
C ILE A 80 -5.29 -1.64 -4.38
N VAL A 81 -5.60 -1.53 -5.68
CA VAL A 81 -6.90 -1.10 -6.18
C VAL A 81 -7.98 -2.10 -5.82
N GLY A 82 -7.70 -3.41 -5.92
CA GLY A 82 -8.65 -4.45 -5.50
C GLY A 82 -8.99 -4.37 -4.01
N ALA A 83 -7.99 -4.19 -3.14
CA ALA A 83 -8.22 -4.00 -1.71
C ALA A 83 -8.99 -2.69 -1.44
N LEU A 84 -8.61 -1.60 -2.11
CA LEU A 84 -9.26 -0.30 -1.98
C LEU A 84 -10.75 -0.36 -2.37
N ALA A 85 -11.10 -1.03 -3.46
CA ALA A 85 -12.50 -1.21 -3.88
C ALA A 85 -13.32 -1.98 -2.83
N ALA A 86 -12.75 -3.04 -2.25
CA ALA A 86 -13.42 -3.78 -1.18
C ALA A 86 -13.60 -2.94 0.10
N LEU A 87 -12.56 -2.23 0.53
CA LEU A 87 -12.61 -1.40 1.73
C LEU A 87 -13.46 -0.13 1.54
N SER A 88 -13.56 0.41 0.34
CA SER A 88 -14.37 1.59 0.04
C SER A 88 -15.86 1.30 0.24
N TYR A 89 -16.31 0.12 -0.20
CA TYR A 89 -17.65 -0.39 0.04
C TYR A 89 -17.93 -0.53 1.56
N LEU A 90 -17.03 -1.18 2.30
CA LEU A 90 -17.17 -1.35 3.76
C LEU A 90 -17.19 -0.01 4.53
N ASN A 91 -16.56 1.03 3.98
CA ASN A 91 -16.55 2.37 4.55
C ASN A 91 -17.74 3.25 4.11
N ASN A 92 -18.74 2.69 3.42
CA ASN A 92 -19.89 3.41 2.86
C ASN A 92 -19.50 4.57 1.93
N ARG A 93 -18.38 4.39 1.20
CA ARG A 93 -17.88 5.36 0.24
C ARG A 93 -17.33 4.62 -0.99
N PRO A 94 -18.18 3.93 -1.77
CA PRO A 94 -17.74 3.17 -2.92
C PRO A 94 -17.07 4.10 -3.94
N ILE A 95 -15.91 3.67 -4.42
CA ILE A 95 -15.08 4.26 -5.47
C ILE A 95 -14.44 3.14 -6.28
#